data_AF-A0A924TAP5-F1
#
_entry.id   AF-A0A924TAP5-F1
#
_cell.length_a   1.000
_cell.length_b   1.000
_cell.length_c   1.000
_cell.angle_alpha   90.00
_cell.angle_beta   90.00
_cell.angle_gamma   90.00
#
_symmetry.space_group_name_H-M   'P 1'
#
loop_
_entity.id
_entity.type
_entity.pdbx_description
1 polymer ?
#
loop_
_entity_poly.entity_id
_entity_poly.type
_entity_poly.pdbx_seq_one_letter_code
_entity_poly.pdbx_strand_id
1 'polypeptide(L)'
;MKLPFALSIKPVYAHCDLPCGVYDPAQARIEAQSVKAIMDKYEGLDDHNKTRAIIIKEERAELVKHHLMVLWADYFKPEHIEQYPDLHTKFWLAIKMAGDCKHHLEVEYGDKLLEAIDEIATIFWETKKA
;
A
#
# COMPACT_ATOMS: atom_id res chain seq x y z
N MET A 1 -36.53 -25.82 -25.35
CA MET A 1 -35.84 -25.90 -24.04
C MET A 1 -35.12 -24.57 -23.83
N LYS A 2 -35.66 -23.65 -23.02
CA LYS A 2 -35.05 -22.34 -22.75
C LYS A 2 -34.06 -22.51 -21.61
N LEU A 3 -32.77 -22.35 -21.87
CA LEU A 3 -31.75 -22.30 -20.82
C LEU A 3 -32.02 -21.08 -19.94
N PRO A 4 -32.18 -21.25 -18.62
CA PRO A 4 -32.44 -20.15 -17.71
C PRO A 4 -31.15 -19.39 -17.45
N PHE A 5 -31.28 -18.08 -17.28
CA PHE A 5 -30.31 -17.19 -16.64
C PHE A 5 -28.90 -17.17 -17.22
N ALA A 6 -28.61 -16.10 -17.97
CA ALA A 6 -27.25 -15.62 -18.17
C ALA A 6 -26.61 -15.38 -16.80
N LEU A 7 -25.77 -16.31 -16.36
CA LEU A 7 -24.87 -16.14 -15.23
C LEU A 7 -23.85 -15.06 -15.61
N SER A 8 -24.15 -13.82 -15.24
CA SER A 8 -23.18 -12.74 -15.25
C SER A 8 -22.19 -12.98 -14.12
N ILE A 9 -21.12 -13.71 -14.42
CA ILE A 9 -20.02 -13.98 -13.49
C ILE A 9 -19.19 -12.69 -13.42
N LYS A 10 -19.14 -12.06 -12.23
CA LYS A 10 -18.25 -10.92 -11.99
C LYS A 10 -16.78 -11.40 -11.93
N PRO A 11 -15.82 -10.68 -12.54
CA PRO A 11 -14.41 -11.02 -12.44
C PRO A 11 -13.85 -10.85 -11.02
N VAL A 12 -12.87 -11.69 -10.64
CA VAL A 12 -12.16 -11.68 -9.35
C VAL A 12 -10.62 -11.57 -9.52
N TYR A 13 -10.00 -10.75 -8.66
CA TYR A 13 -8.64 -10.17 -8.58
C TYR A 13 -7.41 -10.80 -7.88
N ALA A 14 -6.74 -11.90 -8.25
CA ALA A 14 -5.85 -12.61 -7.27
C ALA A 14 -4.50 -12.05 -6.88
N HIS A 15 -4.19 -11.78 -5.60
CA HIS A 15 -4.31 -10.47 -4.94
C HIS A 15 -5.69 -9.87 -4.57
N CYS A 16 -6.80 -10.55 -4.27
CA CYS A 16 -7.44 -11.89 -4.36
C CYS A 16 -6.75 -13.20 -3.96
N ASP A 17 -6.19 -13.24 -2.76
CA ASP A 17 -6.84 -14.09 -1.74
C ASP A 17 -7.10 -15.59 -2.09
N LEU A 18 -6.30 -16.20 -2.98
CA LEU A 18 -6.22 -17.64 -3.30
C LEU A 18 -5.12 -18.34 -2.48
N PRO A 19 -4.40 -17.61 -1.63
CA PRO A 19 -2.92 -17.50 -1.58
C PRO A 19 -2.13 -17.99 -2.80
N CYS A 20 -1.83 -17.10 -3.75
CA CYS A 20 -0.98 -17.44 -4.91
C CYS A 20 0.52 -17.59 -4.58
N GLY A 21 0.94 -17.25 -3.35
CA GLY A 21 2.33 -17.32 -2.89
C GLY A 21 3.25 -16.18 -3.37
N VAL A 22 2.73 -15.26 -4.18
CA VAL A 22 3.47 -14.10 -4.70
C VAL A 22 3.08 -12.85 -3.92
N TYR A 23 4.04 -12.31 -3.19
CA TYR A 23 3.91 -11.08 -2.42
C TYR A 23 5.18 -10.27 -2.60
N ASP A 24 5.06 -8.94 -2.67
CA ASP A 24 6.22 -8.05 -2.71
C ASP A 24 5.84 -6.68 -2.12
N PRO A 25 6.54 -6.19 -1.08
CA PRO A 25 6.41 -4.82 -0.57
C PRO A 25 6.57 -3.73 -1.65
N ALA A 26 7.17 -4.04 -2.80
CA ALA A 26 7.27 -3.16 -3.95
C ALA A 26 5.91 -2.59 -4.38
N GLN A 27 4.80 -3.33 -4.26
CA GLN A 27 3.48 -2.78 -4.57
C GLN A 27 3.18 -1.56 -3.70
N ALA A 28 3.27 -1.68 -2.37
CA ALA A 28 3.07 -0.54 -1.46
C ALA A 28 4.10 0.58 -1.72
N ARG A 29 5.36 0.20 -1.97
CA ARG A 29 6.47 1.15 -2.14
C ARG A 29 6.32 2.01 -3.40
N ILE A 30 5.94 1.42 -4.54
CA ILE A 30 5.72 2.15 -5.80
C ILE A 30 4.59 3.18 -5.64
N GLU A 31 3.55 2.82 -4.89
CA GLU A 31 2.46 3.74 -4.57
C GLU A 31 2.91 4.90 -3.69
N ALA A 32 3.71 4.62 -2.65
CA ALA A 32 4.28 5.65 -1.79
C ALA A 32 5.26 6.57 -2.55
N GLN A 33 6.05 6.02 -3.49
CA GLN A 33 6.89 6.83 -4.38
C GLN A 33 6.05 7.78 -5.24
N SER A 34 4.88 7.33 -5.70
CA SER A 34 3.94 8.17 -6.45
C SER A 34 3.37 9.28 -5.57
N VAL A 35 2.98 8.96 -4.32
CA VAL A 35 2.53 9.97 -3.33
C VAL A 35 3.59 11.05 -3.12
N LYS A 36 4.83 10.66 -2.83
CA LYS A 36 5.94 11.60 -2.63
C LYS A 36 6.21 12.43 -3.89
N ALA A 37 6.24 11.81 -5.06
CA ALA A 37 6.47 12.51 -6.32
C ALA A 37 5.37 13.52 -6.65
N ILE A 38 4.12 13.25 -6.26
CA ILE A 38 3.02 14.20 -6.40
C ILE A 38 3.20 15.39 -5.46
N MET A 39 3.58 15.15 -4.19
CA MET A 39 3.90 16.20 -3.22
C MET A 39 5.03 17.11 -3.72
N ASP A 40 6.11 16.53 -4.24
CA ASP A 40 7.26 17.27 -4.78
C ASP A 40 6.89 18.15 -5.98
N LYS A 41 6.01 17.66 -6.86
CA LYS A 41 5.53 18.41 -8.03
C LYS A 41 4.53 19.50 -7.68
N TYR A 42 3.86 19.41 -6.54
CA TYR A 42 2.62 20.15 -6.25
C TYR A 42 2.77 21.66 -6.41
N GLU A 43 3.84 22.25 -5.87
CA GLU A 43 4.05 23.71 -5.91
C GLU A 43 4.28 24.25 -7.33
N GLY A 44 4.77 23.41 -8.25
CA GLY A 44 5.01 23.78 -9.65
C GLY A 44 3.79 23.67 -10.56
N LEU A 45 2.63 23.27 -10.05
CA LEU A 45 1.40 23.05 -10.83
C LEU A 45 0.51 24.30 -10.87
N ASP A 46 -0.23 24.48 -11.96
CA ASP A 46 -1.37 25.41 -12.02
C ASP A 46 -2.54 24.92 -11.14
N ASP A 47 -3.49 25.81 -10.85
CA ASP A 47 -4.60 25.55 -9.92
C ASP A 47 -5.44 24.31 -10.31
N HIS A 48 -5.70 24.11 -11.61
CA HIS A 48 -6.46 22.96 -12.07
C HIS A 48 -5.68 21.65 -11.83
N ASN A 49 -4.38 21.66 -12.09
CA ASN A 49 -3.53 20.50 -11.86
C ASN A 49 -3.24 20.26 -10.36
N LYS A 50 -3.24 21.29 -9.51
CA LYS A 50 -3.18 21.14 -8.05
C LYS A 50 -4.37 20.35 -7.51
N THR A 51 -5.59 20.65 -7.95
CA THR A 51 -6.78 19.86 -7.56
C THR A 51 -6.64 18.40 -7.99
N ARG A 52 -6.20 18.14 -9.21
CA ARG A 52 -5.98 16.77 -9.72
C ARG A 52 -4.90 16.04 -8.92
N ALA A 53 -3.82 16.72 -8.56
CA ALA A 53 -2.74 16.16 -7.75
C ALA A 53 -3.25 15.67 -6.38
N ILE A 54 -4.10 16.45 -5.70
CA ILE A 54 -4.71 16.04 -4.43
C ILE A 54 -5.53 14.76 -4.60
N ILE A 55 -6.41 14.71 -5.61
CA ILE A 55 -7.27 13.54 -5.87
C ILE A 55 -6.42 12.29 -6.14
N ILE A 56 -5.43 12.39 -7.03
CA ILE A 56 -4.59 11.25 -7.40
C ILE A 56 -3.76 10.79 -6.20
N LYS A 57 -3.16 11.72 -5.44
CA LYS A 57 -2.40 11.41 -4.22
C LYS A 57 -3.27 10.63 -3.21
N GLU A 58 -4.53 11.01 -3.06
CA GLU A 58 -5.49 10.35 -2.18
C GLU A 58 -5.72 8.88 -2.57
N GLU A 59 -5.85 8.62 -3.88
CA GLU A 59 -6.02 7.28 -4.45
C GLU A 59 -4.75 6.44 -4.27
N ARG A 60 -3.57 7.00 -4.56
CA ARG A 60 -2.30 6.26 -4.41
C ARG A 60 -2.02 5.93 -2.96
N ALA A 61 -2.25 6.87 -2.04
CA ALA A 61 -2.11 6.63 -0.61
C ALA A 61 -3.09 5.57 -0.10
N GLU A 62 -4.29 5.44 -0.69
CA GLU A 62 -5.19 4.34 -0.35
C GLU A 62 -4.66 2.98 -0.83
N LEU A 63 -4.05 2.92 -2.02
CA LEU A 63 -3.40 1.71 -2.51
C LEU A 63 -2.22 1.29 -1.64
N VAL A 64 -1.43 2.23 -1.12
CA VAL A 64 -0.39 1.94 -0.10
C VAL A 64 -1.01 1.18 1.07
N LYS A 65 -2.09 1.73 1.66
CA LYS A 65 -2.77 1.12 2.80
C LYS A 65 -3.30 -0.28 2.46
N HIS A 66 -3.91 -0.44 1.30
CA HIS A 66 -4.39 -1.74 0.83
C HIS A 66 -3.26 -2.78 0.74
N HIS A 67 -2.16 -2.46 0.06
CA HIS A 67 -1.04 -3.39 -0.10
C HIS A 67 -0.35 -3.73 1.23
N LEU A 68 -0.21 -2.76 2.14
CA LEU A 68 0.28 -3.03 3.49
C LEU A 68 -0.67 -3.94 4.28
N MET A 69 -1.98 -3.71 4.20
CA MET A 69 -2.97 -4.58 4.85
C MET A 69 -2.94 -6.00 4.31
N VAL A 70 -2.77 -6.19 3.00
CA VAL A 70 -2.62 -7.52 2.37
C VAL A 70 -1.37 -8.24 2.89
N LEU A 71 -0.22 -7.57 2.96
CA LEU A 71 0.98 -8.19 3.54
C LEU A 71 0.76 -8.57 5.01
N TRP A 72 0.16 -7.67 5.78
CA TRP A 72 -0.10 -7.89 7.20
C TRP A 72 -1.05 -9.07 7.46
N ALA A 73 -2.15 -9.16 6.73
CA ALA A 73 -3.19 -10.17 6.94
C ALA A 73 -2.86 -11.51 6.26
N ASP A 74 -2.29 -11.47 5.05
CA ASP A 74 -2.23 -12.64 4.19
C ASP A 74 -0.82 -13.26 4.12
N TYR A 75 0.23 -12.43 4.15
CA TYR A 75 1.62 -12.89 4.07
C TYR A 75 2.18 -13.27 5.44
N PHE A 76 2.19 -12.34 6.40
CA PHE A 76 2.79 -12.57 7.71
C PHE A 76 2.01 -13.63 8.52
N LYS A 77 2.73 -14.35 9.38
CA LYS A 77 2.27 -15.57 10.09
C LYS A 77 2.73 -15.49 11.55
N PRO A 78 2.16 -16.29 12.47
CA PRO A 78 2.52 -16.24 13.89
C PRO A 78 4.03 -16.34 14.15
N GLU A 79 4.75 -17.20 13.45
CA GLU A 79 6.20 -17.37 13.54
C GLU A 79 6.97 -16.07 13.22
N HIS A 80 6.49 -15.29 12.26
CA HIS A 80 7.08 -13.99 11.93
C HIS A 80 6.81 -12.96 13.03
N ILE A 81 5.65 -13.02 13.68
CA ILE A 81 5.29 -12.13 14.79
C ILE A 81 6.12 -12.46 16.04
N GLU A 82 6.39 -13.74 16.30
CA GLU A 82 7.27 -14.18 17.38
C GLU A 82 8.71 -13.68 17.17
N GLN A 83 9.20 -13.70 15.93
CA GLN A 83 10.53 -13.18 15.59
C GLN A 83 10.60 -11.64 15.61
N TYR A 84 9.51 -10.95 15.24
CA TYR A 84 9.40 -9.50 15.19
C TYR A 84 8.20 -9.00 16.02
N PRO A 85 8.32 -8.90 17.35
CA PRO A 85 7.19 -8.57 18.23
C PRO A 85 6.57 -7.18 17.97
N ASP A 86 7.31 -6.27 17.33
CA ASP A 86 6.85 -4.92 16.97
C ASP A 86 6.21 -4.84 15.57
N LEU A 87 6.09 -5.96 14.84
CA LEU A 87 5.57 -6.00 13.47
C LEU A 87 4.17 -5.38 13.34
N HIS A 88 3.27 -5.66 14.28
CA HIS A 88 1.94 -5.06 14.31
C HIS A 88 2.00 -3.53 14.41
N THR A 89 2.86 -3.02 15.28
CA THR A 89 3.04 -1.59 15.48
C THR A 89 3.62 -0.93 14.24
N LYS A 90 4.60 -1.56 13.58
CA LYS A 90 5.18 -1.07 12.31
C LYS A 90 4.12 -0.92 11.22
N PHE A 91 3.29 -1.95 11.01
CA PHE A 91 2.20 -1.89 10.03
C PHE A 91 1.18 -0.80 10.37
N TRP A 92 0.76 -0.73 11.63
CA TRP A 92 -0.20 0.29 12.08
C TRP A 92 0.32 1.71 11.85
N LEU A 93 1.60 1.97 12.20
CA LEU A 93 2.23 3.27 12.00
C LEU A 93 2.41 3.60 10.50
N ALA A 94 2.82 2.64 9.67
CA ALA A 94 2.95 2.86 8.22
C ALA A 94 1.60 3.19 7.56
N ILE A 95 0.53 2.48 7.95
CA ILE A 95 -0.83 2.74 7.45
C ILE A 95 -1.35 4.11 7.94
N LYS A 96 -1.04 4.50 9.18
CA LYS A 96 -1.34 5.84 9.69
C LYS A 96 -0.59 6.91 8.90
N MET A 97 0.70 6.69 8.62
CA MET A 97 1.52 7.61 7.84
C MET A 97 1.01 7.77 6.41
N ALA A 98 0.50 6.70 5.79
CA ALA A 98 -0.19 6.81 4.50
C ALA A 98 -1.47 7.65 4.59
N GLY A 99 -2.20 7.57 5.71
CA GLY A 99 -3.30 8.48 6.03
C GLY A 99 -2.84 9.92 6.23
N ASP A 100 -1.73 10.16 6.92
CA ASP A 100 -1.19 11.52 7.10
C ASP A 100 -0.77 12.14 5.77
N CYS A 101 -0.21 11.33 4.85
CA CYS A 101 0.11 11.75 3.49
C CYS A 101 -1.11 12.19 2.68
N LYS A 102 -2.34 11.83 3.07
CA LYS A 102 -3.58 12.32 2.44
C LYS A 102 -3.87 13.76 2.85
N HIS A 103 -3.64 14.10 4.10
CA HIS A 103 -3.95 15.41 4.68
C HIS A 103 -2.86 16.47 4.47
N HIS A 104 -1.65 16.05 4.10
CA HIS A 104 -0.48 16.93 3.98
C HIS A 104 0.04 17.01 2.54
N LEU A 105 0.84 18.03 2.25
CA LEU A 105 1.46 18.28 0.94
C LEU A 105 2.99 18.36 1.01
N GLU A 106 3.54 18.41 2.21
CA GLU A 106 4.95 18.50 2.49
C GLU A 106 5.63 17.16 2.17
N VAL A 107 6.69 17.22 1.35
CA VAL A 107 7.41 16.05 0.84
C VAL A 107 7.94 15.15 1.96
N GLU A 108 8.25 15.72 3.13
CA GLU A 108 8.73 14.98 4.30
C GLU A 108 7.75 13.90 4.80
N TYR A 109 6.44 14.05 4.60
CA TYR A 109 5.48 13.00 4.93
C TYR A 109 5.64 11.80 4.00
N GLY A 110 5.89 12.06 2.71
CA GLY A 110 6.20 11.03 1.73
C GLY A 110 7.52 10.31 2.04
N ASP A 111 8.52 11.01 2.58
CA ASP A 111 9.78 10.40 3.04
C ASP A 111 9.56 9.47 4.23
N LYS A 112 8.85 9.94 5.26
CA LYS A 112 8.50 9.12 6.44
C LYS A 112 7.69 7.88 6.05
N LEU A 113 6.79 7.99 5.06
CA LEU A 113 6.04 6.85 4.54
C LEU A 113 6.96 5.82 3.87
N LEU A 114 7.90 6.27 3.03
CA LEU A 114 8.85 5.38 2.37
C LEU A 114 9.76 4.68 3.37
N GLU A 115 10.25 5.39 4.38
CA GLU A 115 11.07 4.81 5.45
C GLU A 115 10.31 3.70 6.21
N ALA A 116 9.06 3.96 6.60
CA ALA A 116 8.23 2.98 7.28
C ALA A 116 7.96 1.72 6.41
N ILE A 117 7.80 1.90 5.10
CA ILE A 117 7.64 0.77 4.15
C ILE A 117 8.96 0.02 3.98
N ASP A 118 10.10 0.70 3.95
CA ASP A 118 11.43 0.09 3.80
C ASP A 118 11.81 -0.75 5.04
N GLU A 119 11.40 -0.33 6.25
CA GLU A 119 11.49 -1.17 7.46
C GLU A 119 10.70 -2.48 7.31
N ILE A 120 9.44 -2.39 6.88
CA ILE A 120 8.58 -3.56 6.66
C ILE A 120 9.17 -4.45 5.55
N ALA A 121 9.70 -3.85 4.49
CA ALA A 121 10.31 -4.58 3.38
C ALA A 121 11.58 -5.33 3.82
N THR A 122 12.37 -4.75 4.71
CA THR A 122 13.55 -5.42 5.29
C THR A 122 13.14 -6.70 6.01
N ILE A 123 12.14 -6.61 6.90
CA ILE A 123 11.59 -7.77 7.61
C ILE A 123 11.05 -8.80 6.61
N PHE A 124 10.26 -8.37 5.63
CA PHE A 124 9.72 -9.25 4.59
C PHE A 124 10.84 -10.07 3.91
N TRP A 125 11.92 -9.43 3.48
CA TRP A 125 13.03 -10.14 2.82
C TRP A 125 13.84 -11.01 3.77
N GLU A 126 13.90 -10.69 5.05
CA GLU A 126 14.50 -11.58 6.06
C GLU A 126 13.69 -12.87 6.22
N THR A 127 12.35 -12.80 6.25
CA THR A 127 11.48 -13.99 6.30
C THR A 127 11.57 -14.88 5.06
N LYS A 128 12.07 -14.36 3.93
CA LYS A 128 12.29 -15.14 2.69
C LYS A 128 13.63 -15.87 2.62
N LYS A 129 14.58 -15.54 3.51
CA LYS A 129 15.89 -16.19 3.59
C LYS A 129 15.91 -17.39 4.55
N ALA A 130 14.92 -17.45 5.44
CA ALA A 130 14.73 -18.52 6.41
C ALA A 130 14.15 -19.79 5.77
#